data_AF-A0A7Z9QU89-F1
#
_entry.id   AF-A0A7Z9QU89-F1
#
_cell.length_a   1.000
_cell.length_b   1.000
_cell.length_c   1.000
_cell.angle_alpha   90.00
_cell.angle_beta   90.00
_cell.angle_gamma   90.00
#
_symmetry.space_group_name_H-M   'P 1'
#
loop_
_entity.id
_entity.type
_entity.pdbx_description
1 polymer ?
#
loop_
_entity_poly.entity_id
_entity_poly.type
_entity_poly.pdbx_seq_one_letter_code
_entity_poly.pdbx_strand_id
1 'polypeptide(L)'
;MKILKAVFFVLLICFVVHISFNQAKAEITKEDIVAIWMFDEGSGNTLKNSSENGNDGKLIERPTWVDGKFGKALKFNVDKKQRVKVENSDSLNLTDQISILAWGLVSDTTGNRRFLQKSTEGSDNQYRLLREGGFFRFDAGPSVSTSSMPNV
;
A
#
# COMPACT_ATOMS: atom_id res chain seq x y z
N MET A 1 30.48 -38.14 -34.92
CA MET A 1 29.27 -38.31 -34.07
C MET A 1 29.51 -38.12 -32.57
N LYS A 2 30.65 -38.56 -31.98
CA LYS A 2 30.94 -38.38 -30.53
C LYS A 2 31.11 -36.92 -30.10
N ILE A 3 31.83 -36.11 -30.87
CA ILE A 3 32.10 -34.68 -30.58
C ILE A 3 30.80 -33.86 -30.58
N LEU A 4 29.91 -34.09 -31.55
CA LEU A 4 28.63 -33.38 -31.66
C LEU A 4 27.71 -33.64 -30.45
N LYS A 5 27.70 -34.88 -29.93
CA LYS A 5 26.96 -35.23 -28.71
C LYS A 5 27.52 -34.54 -27.46
N ALA A 6 28.85 -34.40 -27.37
CA ALA A 6 29.51 -33.71 -26.26
C ALA A 6 29.20 -32.21 -26.24
N VAL A 7 29.24 -31.55 -27.41
CA VAL A 7 28.90 -30.12 -27.53
C VAL A 7 27.44 -29.86 -27.14
N PHE A 8 26.51 -30.70 -27.61
CA PHE A 8 25.10 -30.58 -27.25
C PHE A 8 24.86 -30.75 -25.74
N PHE A 9 25.57 -31.68 -25.10
CA PHE A 9 25.45 -31.91 -23.66
C PHE A 9 26.00 -30.74 -22.83
N VAL A 10 27.11 -30.13 -23.25
CA VAL A 10 27.68 -28.92 -22.60
C VAL A 10 26.74 -27.72 -22.74
N LEU A 11 26.16 -27.51 -23.91
CA LEU A 11 25.18 -26.43 -24.13
C LEU A 11 23.91 -26.63 -23.29
N LEU A 12 23.45 -27.87 -23.13
CA LEU A 12 22.32 -28.21 -22.26
C LEU A 12 22.63 -27.90 -20.79
N ILE A 13 23.84 -28.22 -20.30
CA ILE A 13 24.28 -27.89 -18.94
C ILE A 13 24.34 -26.36 -18.75
N CYS A 14 24.93 -25.62 -19.70
CA CYS A 14 24.98 -24.16 -19.63
C CYS A 14 23.57 -23.53 -19.60
N PHE A 15 22.63 -24.08 -20.37
CA PHE A 15 21.23 -23.64 -20.40
C PHE A 15 20.50 -23.94 -19.08
N VAL A 16 20.69 -25.12 -18.50
CA VAL A 16 20.12 -25.49 -17.19
C VAL A 16 20.70 -24.64 -16.05
N VAL A 17 21.99 -24.32 -16.10
CA VAL A 17 22.64 -23.41 -15.15
C VAL A 17 22.11 -21.98 -15.30
N HIS A 18 21.89 -21.47 -16.51
CA HIS A 18 21.31 -20.12 -16.71
C HIS A 18 19.88 -20.00 -16.15
N ILE A 19 19.07 -21.06 -16.27
CA ILE A 19 17.70 -21.09 -15.72
C ILE A 19 17.71 -21.16 -14.19
N SER A 20 18.71 -21.81 -13.59
CA SER A 20 18.78 -22.03 -12.14
C SER A 20 19.24 -20.82 -11.33
N PHE A 21 19.83 -19.79 -11.97
CA PHE A 21 20.39 -18.61 -11.29
C PHE A 21 19.51 -17.35 -11.32
N ASN A 22 18.30 -17.42 -11.89
CA ASN A 22 17.36 -16.29 -11.91
C ASN A 22 16.15 -16.52 -11.00
N GLN A 23 16.38 -16.90 -9.74
CA GLN A 23 15.34 -16.77 -8.72
C GLN A 23 15.34 -15.34 -8.18
N ALA A 24 14.50 -14.47 -8.73
CA ALA A 24 14.13 -13.24 -8.04
C ALA A 24 13.34 -13.64 -6.78
N LYS A 25 13.94 -13.45 -5.60
CA LYS A 25 13.22 -13.53 -4.33
C LYS A 25 12.58 -12.18 -4.04
N ALA A 26 11.25 -12.13 -4.07
CA ALA A 26 10.46 -11.04 -3.50
C ALA A 26 10.02 -11.47 -2.10
N GLU A 27 10.89 -11.30 -1.12
CA GLU A 27 10.58 -11.52 0.30
C GLU A 27 10.25 -10.17 0.94
N ILE A 28 9.14 -10.09 1.69
CA ILE A 28 8.80 -8.94 2.52
C ILE A 28 9.19 -9.31 3.94
N THR A 29 10.20 -8.64 4.48
CA THR A 29 10.61 -8.76 5.88
C THR A 29 9.84 -7.77 6.75
N LYS A 30 9.88 -7.94 8.07
CA LYS A 30 9.16 -7.01 8.98
C LYS A 30 9.74 -5.60 8.91
N GLU A 31 11.03 -5.52 8.62
CA GLU A 31 11.82 -4.30 8.48
C GLU A 31 11.43 -3.51 7.21
N ASP A 32 10.98 -4.20 6.15
CA ASP A 32 10.50 -3.57 4.91
C ASP A 32 9.12 -2.89 5.09
N ILE A 33 8.42 -3.18 6.19
CA ILE A 33 7.05 -2.73 6.41
C ILE A 33 7.05 -1.38 7.10
N VAL A 34 6.72 -0.35 6.32
CA VAL A 34 6.59 1.02 6.83
C VAL A 34 5.42 1.16 7.82
N ALA A 35 4.25 0.63 7.48
CA ALA A 35 3.09 0.66 8.37
C ALA A 35 2.08 -0.46 8.07
N ILE A 36 1.46 -0.99 9.13
CA ILE A 36 0.29 -1.87 9.07
C ILE A 36 -0.72 -1.40 10.11
N TRP A 37 -1.93 -1.11 9.67
CA TRP A 37 -3.06 -0.86 10.56
C TRP A 37 -4.10 -1.97 10.36
N MET A 38 -4.21 -2.88 11.33
CA MET A 38 -5.12 -4.04 11.25
C MET A 38 -6.54 -3.72 11.73
N PHE A 39 -6.71 -2.62 12.47
CA PHE A 39 -7.98 -2.18 13.06
C PHE A 39 -8.52 -3.11 14.17
N ASP A 40 -7.71 -4.02 14.72
CA ASP A 40 -8.15 -4.99 15.73
C ASP A 40 -8.52 -4.39 17.09
N GLU A 41 -8.20 -3.11 17.36
CA GLU A 41 -8.49 -2.44 18.63
C GLU A 41 -9.99 -2.31 18.89
N GLY A 42 -10.78 -2.09 17.83
CA GLY A 42 -12.24 -1.99 17.88
C GLY A 42 -12.82 -0.89 18.76
N SER A 43 -11.98 -0.06 19.38
CA SER A 43 -12.37 0.97 20.33
C SER A 43 -11.23 1.98 20.57
N GLY A 44 -11.50 3.03 21.34
CA GLY A 44 -10.49 4.04 21.66
C GLY A 44 -10.24 5.06 20.54
N ASN A 45 -9.17 5.85 20.71
CA ASN A 45 -8.84 6.98 19.83
C ASN A 45 -7.48 6.85 19.13
N THR A 46 -6.83 5.69 19.26
CA THR A 46 -5.53 5.38 18.66
C THR A 46 -5.68 4.14 17.81
N LEU A 47 -5.15 4.21 16.60
CA LEU A 47 -5.02 3.08 15.68
C LEU A 47 -3.56 2.64 15.72
N LYS A 48 -3.28 1.44 16.22
CA LYS A 48 -1.91 0.95 16.37
C LYS A 48 -1.33 0.52 15.04
N ASN A 49 -0.09 0.95 14.84
CA ASN A 49 0.75 0.44 13.80
C ASN A 49 1.43 -0.85 14.27
N SER A 50 1.27 -1.93 13.51
CA SER A 50 1.87 -3.24 13.83
C SER A 50 3.30 -3.39 13.32
N SER A 51 3.82 -2.42 12.54
CA SER A 51 5.24 -2.39 12.18
C SER A 51 6.10 -1.75 13.28
N GLU A 52 7.42 -1.85 13.15
CA GLU A 52 8.38 -1.33 14.13
C GLU A 52 8.64 0.18 13.98
N ASN A 53 8.02 0.84 13.00
CA ASN A 53 8.29 2.24 12.64
C ASN A 53 7.50 3.28 13.46
N GLY A 54 6.69 2.86 14.43
CA GLY A 54 6.00 3.79 15.34
C GLY A 54 4.93 4.68 14.69
N ASN A 55 4.43 4.31 13.51
CA ASN A 55 3.45 5.10 12.73
C ASN A 55 2.00 4.96 13.25
N ASP A 56 1.80 5.05 14.58
CA ASP A 56 0.48 5.02 15.21
C ASP A 56 -0.40 6.18 14.73
N GLY A 57 -1.67 5.89 14.46
CA GLY A 57 -2.66 6.87 14.03
C GLY A 57 -3.52 7.39 15.19
N LYS A 58 -3.91 8.66 15.13
CA LYS A 58 -4.93 9.26 16.01
C LYS A 58 -6.24 9.46 15.26
N LEU A 59 -7.34 9.03 15.86
CA LEU A 59 -8.67 9.23 15.29
C LEU A 59 -9.09 10.71 15.48
N ILE A 60 -9.31 11.41 14.36
CA ILE A 60 -9.76 12.79 14.33
C ILE A 60 -11.27 12.84 14.12
N GLU A 61 -11.96 13.63 14.94
CA GLU A 61 -13.43 13.75 14.94
C GLU A 61 -14.18 12.41 15.15
N ARG A 62 -13.50 11.42 15.76
CA ARG A 62 -14.08 10.17 16.26
C ARG A 62 -14.88 9.39 15.19
N PRO A 63 -14.24 8.90 14.11
CA PRO A 63 -14.85 7.87 13.25
C PRO A 63 -15.33 6.68 14.08
N THR A 64 -16.37 6.01 13.59
CA THR A 64 -17.05 4.96 14.36
C THR A 64 -16.45 3.60 14.06
N TRP A 65 -16.10 2.84 15.10
CA TRP A 65 -15.71 1.45 14.96
C TRP A 65 -16.92 0.59 14.57
N VAL A 66 -16.76 -0.24 13.54
CA VAL A 66 -17.78 -1.16 13.02
C VAL A 66 -17.14 -2.51 12.70
N ASP A 67 -17.95 -3.52 12.43
CA ASP A 67 -17.43 -4.78 11.87
C ASP A 67 -16.97 -4.55 10.42
N GLY A 68 -15.74 -5.00 10.14
CA GLY A 68 -15.09 -4.86 8.84
C GLY A 68 -15.19 -6.13 8.02
N LYS A 69 -14.49 -6.15 6.87
CA LYS A 69 -14.31 -7.39 6.10
C LYS A 69 -13.49 -8.42 6.89
N PHE A 70 -12.49 -7.94 7.63
CA PHE A 70 -11.69 -8.70 8.58
C PHE A 70 -11.73 -7.95 9.90
N GLY A 71 -12.08 -8.61 11.00
CA GLY A 71 -12.15 -7.98 12.31
C GLY A 71 -13.02 -6.72 12.33
N LYS A 72 -12.45 -5.60 12.75
CA LYS A 72 -13.12 -4.29 12.81
C LYS A 72 -12.65 -3.36 11.68
N ALA A 73 -13.37 -2.26 11.51
CA ALA A 73 -13.04 -1.18 10.60
C ALA A 73 -13.51 0.16 11.15
N LEU A 74 -13.09 1.25 10.50
CA LEU A 74 -13.62 2.59 10.76
C LEU A 74 -14.63 3.01 9.69
N LYS A 75 -15.80 3.41 10.14
CA LYS A 75 -16.81 4.10 9.33
C LYS A 75 -16.64 5.62 9.48
N PHE A 76 -16.50 6.29 8.34
CA PHE A 76 -16.31 7.73 8.25
C PHE A 76 -17.62 8.40 7.83
N ASN A 77 -17.96 9.52 8.48
CA ASN A 77 -19.09 10.38 8.14
C ASN A 77 -18.60 11.52 7.23
N VAL A 78 -19.22 11.66 6.05
CA VAL A 78 -18.89 12.65 5.03
C VAL A 78 -19.16 14.10 5.45
N ASP A 79 -20.06 14.32 6.41
CA ASP A 79 -20.39 15.66 6.93
C ASP A 79 -19.35 16.15 7.96
N LYS A 80 -18.37 15.31 8.30
CA LYS A 80 -17.32 15.58 9.28
C LYS A 80 -15.94 15.45 8.64
N LYS A 81 -14.92 16.08 9.22
CA LYS A 81 -13.53 15.96 8.76
C LYS A 81 -12.84 14.74 9.38
N GLN A 82 -13.56 13.63 9.47
CA GLN A 82 -13.09 12.40 10.10
C GLN A 82 -11.96 11.77 9.29
N ARG A 83 -10.90 11.39 9.99
CA ARG A 83 -9.73 10.72 9.43
C ARG A 83 -8.90 10.09 10.53
N VAL A 84 -7.99 9.22 10.14
CA VAL A 84 -6.87 8.83 11.00
C VAL A 84 -5.69 9.74 10.63
N LYS A 85 -5.14 10.45 11.61
CA LYS A 85 -3.94 11.27 11.44
C LYS A 85 -2.74 10.52 11.98
N VAL A 86 -1.80 10.22 11.10
CA VAL A 86 -0.46 9.74 11.46
C VAL A 86 0.48 10.94 11.38
N GLU A 87 1.31 11.14 12.39
CA GLU A 87 2.29 12.24 12.35
C GLU A 87 3.39 11.95 11.33
N ASN A 88 4.04 13.01 10.83
CA ASN A 88 5.11 12.86 9.85
C ASN A 88 6.30 12.07 10.44
N SER A 89 6.87 11.17 9.63
CA SER A 89 8.02 10.34 9.98
C SER A 89 8.87 10.12 8.73
N ASP A 90 10.18 9.98 8.90
CA ASP A 90 11.10 9.70 7.78
C ASP A 90 10.80 8.36 7.12
N SER A 91 10.32 7.37 7.89
CA SER A 91 9.87 6.09 7.35
C SER A 91 8.73 6.22 6.33
N LEU A 92 7.94 7.31 6.39
CA LEU A 92 6.83 7.59 5.47
C LEU A 92 7.28 8.44 4.27
N ASN A 93 8.52 8.91 4.22
CA ASN A 93 9.08 9.68 3.13
C ASN A 93 9.72 8.72 2.11
N LEU A 94 8.98 8.41 1.05
CA LEU A 94 9.41 7.45 0.04
C LEU A 94 10.58 8.02 -0.77
N THR A 95 11.66 7.26 -0.86
CA THR A 95 12.84 7.56 -1.69
C THR A 95 12.85 6.79 -3.00
N ASP A 96 12.20 5.62 -3.03
CA ASP A 96 12.26 4.68 -4.15
C ASP A 96 10.86 4.14 -4.51
N GLN A 97 10.64 2.84 -4.34
CA GLN A 97 9.41 2.15 -4.72
C GLN A 97 8.48 1.98 -3.51
N ILE A 98 7.18 1.93 -3.76
CA ILE A 98 6.17 1.69 -2.73
C ILE A 98 5.14 0.68 -3.23
N SER A 99 4.66 -0.14 -2.29
CA SER A 99 3.41 -0.88 -2.42
C SER A 99 2.43 -0.43 -1.34
N ILE A 100 1.17 -0.22 -1.71
CA ILE A 100 0.08 0.09 -0.77
C ILE A 100 -1.04 -0.91 -1.01
N LEU A 101 -1.52 -1.51 0.07
CA LEU A 101 -2.70 -2.37 0.05
C LEU A 101 -3.70 -1.86 1.09
N ALA A 102 -4.97 -1.77 0.71
CA ALA A 102 -6.04 -1.33 1.59
C ALA A 102 -7.34 -2.10 1.33
N TRP A 103 -8.09 -2.33 2.39
CA TRP A 103 -9.49 -2.78 2.33
C TRP A 103 -10.38 -1.62 2.74
N GLY A 104 -11.37 -1.30 1.91
CA GLY A 104 -12.41 -0.38 2.32
C GLY A 104 -13.62 -0.43 1.41
N LEU A 105 -14.79 -0.17 2.02
CA LEU A 105 -16.06 -0.08 1.33
C LEU A 105 -16.36 1.39 1.03
N VAL A 106 -16.58 1.72 -0.24
CA VAL A 106 -16.89 3.07 -0.67
C VAL A 106 -18.28 3.09 -1.31
N SER A 107 -19.27 3.60 -0.59
CA SER A 107 -20.65 3.71 -1.07
C SER A 107 -20.86 4.90 -2.02
N ASP A 108 -20.04 5.95 -1.89
CA ASP A 108 -20.08 7.11 -2.78
C ASP A 108 -19.11 6.91 -3.95
N THR A 109 -19.66 6.92 -5.17
CA THR A 109 -18.90 6.60 -6.38
C THR A 109 -18.44 7.81 -7.18
N THR A 110 -18.83 9.02 -6.80
CA THR A 110 -18.53 10.24 -7.58
C THR A 110 -17.61 11.21 -6.86
N GLY A 111 -17.48 11.10 -5.54
CA GLY A 111 -16.56 11.93 -4.74
C GLY A 111 -15.08 11.56 -4.85
N ASN A 112 -14.23 12.36 -4.17
CA ASN A 112 -12.83 12.06 -3.90
C ASN A 112 -12.75 11.37 -2.52
N ARG A 113 -12.50 10.06 -2.52
CA ARG A 113 -12.53 9.20 -1.33
C ARG A 113 -11.17 8.55 -1.14
N ARG A 114 -10.43 9.00 -0.11
CA ARG A 114 -9.04 8.60 0.14
C ARG A 114 -9.01 7.43 1.11
N PHE A 115 -8.34 6.36 0.72
CA PHE A 115 -7.98 5.27 1.62
C PHE A 115 -6.73 5.63 2.40
N LEU A 116 -5.76 6.24 1.71
CA LEU A 116 -4.51 6.71 2.29
C LEU A 116 -4.04 7.97 1.57
N GLN A 117 -3.47 8.90 2.34
CA GLN A 117 -2.73 10.02 1.79
C GLN A 117 -1.57 10.40 2.71
N LYS A 118 -0.44 10.72 2.07
CA LYS A 118 0.63 11.50 2.64
C LYS A 118 0.75 12.81 1.87
N SER A 119 0.79 13.93 2.59
CA SER A 119 0.94 15.26 2.01
C SER A 119 1.38 16.27 3.06
N THR A 120 1.79 17.45 2.60
CA THR A 120 1.74 18.65 3.43
C THR A 120 0.27 19.01 3.74
N GLU A 121 0.02 19.66 4.87
CA GLU A 121 -1.33 20.09 5.23
C GLU A 121 -1.93 21.00 4.15
N GLY A 122 -3.17 20.70 3.74
CA GLY A 122 -3.86 21.44 2.68
C GLY A 122 -3.37 21.17 1.25
N SER A 123 -2.44 20.22 1.05
CA SER A 123 -1.88 19.88 -0.26
C SER A 123 -2.13 18.41 -0.63
N ASP A 124 -1.85 18.07 -1.88
CA ASP A 124 -1.89 16.73 -2.46
C ASP A 124 -0.60 16.48 -3.25
N ASN A 125 0.55 16.46 -2.58
CA ASN A 125 1.86 16.61 -3.21
C ASN A 125 2.86 15.47 -2.99
N GLN A 126 2.47 14.38 -2.31
CA GLN A 126 3.36 13.22 -2.11
C GLN A 126 2.76 11.95 -2.70
N TYR A 127 1.90 11.25 -1.97
CA TYR A 127 1.27 10.04 -2.49
C TYR A 127 -0.10 9.77 -1.89
N ARG A 128 -0.98 9.12 -2.67
CA ARG A 128 -2.34 8.79 -2.25
C ARG A 128 -2.91 7.59 -3.00
N LEU A 129 -3.67 6.79 -2.26
CA LEU A 129 -4.55 5.75 -2.79
C LEU A 129 -5.99 6.21 -2.56
N LEU A 130 -6.73 6.38 -3.65
CA LEU A 130 -8.07 6.97 -3.61
C LEU A 130 -9.00 6.36 -4.66
N ARG A 131 -10.28 6.64 -4.47
CA ARG A 131 -11.30 6.51 -5.50
C ARG A 131 -11.82 7.90 -5.87
N GLU A 132 -11.83 8.21 -7.15
CA GLU A 132 -12.25 9.51 -7.68
C GLU A 132 -12.88 9.36 -9.07
N GLY A 133 -14.05 9.98 -9.26
CA GLY A 133 -14.77 9.94 -10.53
C GLY A 133 -15.12 8.53 -10.99
N GLY A 134 -15.38 7.62 -10.04
CA GLY A 134 -15.69 6.22 -10.30
C GLY A 134 -14.48 5.28 -10.32
N PHE A 135 -13.25 5.80 -10.49
CA PHE A 135 -12.04 5.01 -10.69
C PHE A 135 -11.18 4.91 -9.44
N PHE A 136 -10.51 3.77 -9.25
CA PHE A 136 -9.39 3.66 -8.33
C PHE A 136 -8.15 4.30 -8.93
N ARG A 137 -7.42 5.06 -8.12
CA ARG A 137 -6.22 5.79 -8.54
C ARG A 137 -5.13 5.62 -7.49
N PHE A 138 -3.90 5.51 -7.98
CA PHE A 138 -2.71 5.63 -7.18
C PHE A 138 -1.81 6.70 -7.80
N ASP A 139 -1.54 7.74 -7.03
CA ASP A 139 -0.73 8.87 -7.43
C ASP A 139 0.49 8.94 -6.50
N ALA A 140 1.71 9.08 -7.04
CA ALA A 140 2.94 9.29 -6.26
C ALA A 140 3.97 10.20 -6.98
N GLY A 141 4.69 11.02 -6.21
CA GLY A 141 5.79 11.88 -6.69
C GLY A 141 5.53 13.40 -6.57
N PRO A 142 6.55 14.25 -6.79
CA PRO A 142 6.40 15.70 -6.68
C PRO A 142 5.38 16.22 -7.72
N SER A 143 4.36 16.95 -7.26
CA SER A 143 3.30 17.59 -8.07
C SER A 143 2.30 16.64 -8.78
N VAL A 144 2.15 15.43 -8.25
CA VAL A 144 1.32 14.29 -8.70
C VAL A 144 0.28 14.51 -9.82
N SER A 145 0.53 13.90 -10.98
CA SER A 145 -0.43 13.63 -12.06
C SER A 145 -0.66 12.11 -12.22
N THR A 146 -1.84 11.76 -12.74
CA THR A 146 -2.57 10.51 -12.44
C THR A 146 -2.14 9.29 -13.25
N SER A 147 -2.17 8.11 -12.60
CA SER A 147 -2.41 6.84 -13.29
C SER A 147 -3.69 6.20 -12.72
N SER A 148 -4.74 6.13 -13.54
CA SER A 148 -5.98 5.45 -13.19
C SER A 148 -5.79 3.94 -13.31
N MET A 149 -6.16 3.16 -12.30
CA MET A 149 -6.27 1.72 -12.46
C MET A 149 -7.53 1.40 -13.28
N PRO A 150 -7.44 0.47 -14.27
CA PRO A 150 -8.62 0.03 -15.00
C PRO A 150 -9.62 -0.62 -14.03
N ASN A 151 -10.92 -0.39 -14.27
CA ASN A 151 -11.98 -1.02 -13.49
C ASN A 151 -11.92 -2.55 -13.69
N VAL A 152 -11.93 -3.30 -12.58
CA VAL A 152 -12.09 -4.77 -12.58
C VAL A 152 -13.58 -5.10 -12.68
#